data_AF-A0A5J5SMX9-F1
#
_entry.id   AF-A0A5J5SMX9-F1
#
_cell.length_a   1.000
_cell.length_b   1.000
_cell.length_c   1.000
_cell.angle_alpha   90.00
_cell.angle_beta   90.00
_cell.angle_gamma   90.00
#
_symmetry.space_group_name_H-M   'P 1'
#
loop_
_entity.id
_entity.type
_entity.pdbx_description
1 polymer ?
#
loop_
_entity_poly.entity_id
_entity_poly.type
_entity_poly.pdbx_seq_one_letter_code
_entity_poly.pdbx_strand_id
1 'polypeptide(L)'
;MPWLSIPFSDLETKKALNRKFEVEGIPYLIILQPDGSTLHDGVELIYRYGIEAFPFTEEKLEELRREERIKHESQTLTNLLTNPGRDYLLDQTMARKVPVDSLIGKTVGLYFSAQWCFPCAKFTPKLISIYHKIKRSLEGKGGGEDFEIVFVSNDCDQSSFDSYYGTMPWLALPSGDPIIRTLAKYFDVQGIPCLIIIDPDGKTVTKQGRNLINLYQENAYPFTCAKLELLEKEMEEEAKRLPRSNYHAGHRHELTLVSEGNGGGPFICCDCDEQGSGWAYQCLGCGYEVHPRCMRAVDPATAASVQHT
;
A
#
# COMPACT_ATOMS: atom_id res chain seq x y z
N MET A 1 -14.16 29.00 -5.74
CA MET A 1 -14.54 27.89 -6.64
C MET A 1 -15.15 28.51 -7.90
N PRO A 2 -14.64 28.20 -9.10
CA PRO A 2 -15.11 28.83 -10.36
C PRO A 2 -16.42 28.25 -10.91
N TRP A 3 -17.02 27.25 -10.25
CA TRP A 3 -18.18 26.51 -10.75
C TRP A 3 -19.51 27.06 -10.20
N LEU A 4 -20.57 26.90 -11.01
CA LEU A 4 -21.96 27.12 -10.58
C LEU A 4 -22.37 26.05 -9.57
N SER A 5 -23.24 26.41 -8.63
CA SER A 5 -23.77 25.49 -7.63
C SER A 5 -25.29 25.50 -7.63
N ILE A 6 -25.87 24.33 -7.30
CA ILE A 6 -27.29 24.24 -6.99
C ILE A 6 -27.51 24.98 -5.66
N PRO A 7 -28.49 25.91 -5.58
CA PRO A 7 -28.75 26.70 -4.38
C PRO A 7 -28.82 25.85 -3.11
N PHE A 8 -28.35 26.38 -1.99
CA PHE A 8 -28.32 25.64 -0.72
C PHE A 8 -29.71 25.10 -0.35
N SER A 9 -30.74 25.93 -0.52
CA SER A 9 -32.14 25.66 -0.20
C SER A 9 -32.85 24.66 -1.13
N ASP A 10 -32.33 24.38 -2.32
CA ASP A 10 -32.96 23.47 -3.27
C ASP A 10 -32.61 22.02 -2.94
N LEU A 11 -33.26 21.49 -1.92
CA LEU A 11 -33.04 20.14 -1.42
C LEU A 11 -33.64 19.06 -2.34
N GLU A 12 -34.73 19.38 -3.05
CA GLU A 12 -35.42 18.42 -3.90
C GLU A 12 -34.60 18.09 -5.15
N THR A 13 -34.00 19.10 -5.79
CA THR A 13 -33.09 18.86 -6.92
C THR A 13 -31.88 18.03 -6.49
N LYS A 14 -31.27 18.33 -5.33
CA LYS A 14 -30.13 17.56 -4.81
C LYS A 14 -30.48 16.10 -4.54
N LYS A 15 -31.62 15.84 -3.89
CA LYS A 15 -32.12 14.48 -3.65
C LYS A 15 -32.41 13.75 -4.96
N ALA A 16 -33.01 14.43 -5.94
CA ALA A 16 -33.29 13.86 -7.24
C ALA A 16 -32.01 13.47 -7.98
N LEU A 17 -30.97 14.30 -7.94
CA LEU A 17 -29.67 14.00 -8.55
C LEU A 17 -28.94 12.86 -7.84
N ASN A 18 -28.91 12.86 -6.50
CA ASN A 18 -28.31 11.77 -5.73
C ASN A 18 -28.96 10.41 -6.07
N ARG A 19 -30.29 10.38 -6.20
CA ARG A 19 -31.02 9.17 -6.62
C ARG A 19 -30.76 8.81 -8.08
N LYS A 20 -30.79 9.80 -8.99
CA LYS A 20 -30.60 9.58 -10.44
C LYS A 20 -29.24 8.98 -10.76
N PHE A 21 -28.20 9.41 -10.03
CA PHE A 21 -26.83 9.01 -10.29
C PHE A 21 -26.25 8.07 -9.24
N GLU A 22 -27.10 7.57 -8.31
CA GLU A 22 -26.72 6.57 -7.32
C GLU A 22 -25.44 6.97 -6.56
N VAL A 23 -25.42 8.19 -6.01
CA VAL A 23 -24.25 8.72 -5.32
C VAL A 23 -24.09 8.02 -3.96
N GLU A 24 -23.09 7.14 -3.84
CA GLU A 24 -22.84 6.32 -2.62
C GLU A 24 -21.76 6.89 -1.68
N GLY A 25 -21.25 8.10 -1.92
CA GLY A 25 -20.22 8.69 -1.06
C GLY A 25 -19.74 10.06 -1.52
N ILE A 26 -18.75 10.59 -0.81
CA ILE A 26 -18.06 11.84 -1.18
C ILE A 26 -16.54 11.68 -1.03
N PRO A 27 -15.72 12.31 -1.88
CA PRO A 27 -16.11 13.09 -3.06
C PRO A 27 -16.67 12.21 -4.19
N TYR A 28 -17.60 12.76 -4.99
CA TYR A 28 -18.19 12.08 -6.16
C TYR A 28 -18.27 13.06 -7.32
N LEU A 29 -17.86 12.63 -8.52
CA LEU A 29 -17.79 13.45 -9.72
C LEU A 29 -18.29 12.66 -10.91
N ILE A 30 -19.33 13.17 -11.55
CA ILE A 30 -19.92 12.61 -12.76
C ILE A 30 -19.57 13.52 -13.92
N ILE A 31 -19.08 12.95 -15.00
CA ILE A 31 -18.78 13.69 -16.24
C ILE A 31 -19.90 13.42 -17.22
N LEU A 32 -20.64 14.47 -17.57
CA LEU A 32 -21.71 14.42 -18.57
C LEU A 32 -21.10 14.67 -19.95
N GLN A 33 -21.27 13.71 -20.86
CA GLN A 33 -20.81 13.82 -22.24
C GLN A 33 -21.83 14.61 -23.09
N PRO A 34 -21.40 15.24 -24.20
CA PRO A 34 -22.30 15.95 -25.10
C PRO A 34 -23.40 15.08 -25.72
N ASP A 35 -23.18 13.77 -25.83
CA ASP A 35 -24.15 12.79 -26.35
C ASP A 35 -25.17 12.33 -25.29
N GLY A 36 -25.05 12.82 -24.05
CA GLY A 36 -25.91 12.47 -22.92
C GLY A 36 -25.45 11.24 -22.13
N SER A 37 -24.35 10.58 -22.53
CA SER A 37 -23.73 9.54 -21.74
C SER A 37 -23.03 10.10 -20.50
N THR A 38 -22.79 9.24 -19.50
CA THR A 38 -22.24 9.65 -18.20
C THR A 38 -21.10 8.76 -17.76
N LEU A 39 -20.03 9.37 -17.27
CA LEU A 39 -18.92 8.68 -16.61
C LEU A 39 -19.02 8.91 -15.10
N HIS A 40 -19.04 7.82 -14.34
CA HIS A 40 -19.25 7.83 -12.88
C HIS A 40 -17.94 7.80 -12.08
N ASP A 41 -16.83 7.52 -12.75
CA ASP A 41 -15.48 7.42 -12.19
C ASP A 41 -14.70 8.74 -12.29
N GLY A 42 -15.38 9.89 -12.41
CA GLY A 42 -14.75 11.18 -12.67
C GLY A 42 -13.70 11.57 -11.62
N VAL A 43 -13.92 11.22 -10.35
CA VAL A 43 -12.93 11.46 -9.27
C VAL A 43 -11.64 10.71 -9.56
N GLU A 44 -11.75 9.42 -9.89
CA GLU A 44 -10.62 8.55 -10.21
C GLU A 44 -9.90 9.02 -11.48
N LEU A 45 -10.63 9.40 -12.52
CA LEU A 45 -10.05 9.92 -13.76
C LEU A 45 -9.24 11.20 -13.50
N ILE A 46 -9.72 12.09 -12.63
CA ILE A 46 -8.98 13.30 -12.25
C ILE A 46 -7.75 12.96 -11.43
N TYR A 47 -7.84 12.05 -10.45
CA TYR A 47 -6.67 11.64 -9.67
C TYR A 47 -5.60 10.97 -10.55
N ARG A 48 -6.03 10.07 -11.43
CA ARG A 48 -5.15 9.24 -12.25
C ARG A 48 -4.58 9.97 -13.46
N TYR A 49 -5.40 10.74 -14.19
CA TYR A 49 -4.98 11.35 -15.45
C TYR A 49 -4.96 12.88 -15.40
N GLY A 50 -5.66 13.49 -14.45
CA GLY A 50 -5.69 14.95 -14.29
C GLY A 50 -6.22 15.64 -15.55
N ILE A 51 -5.50 16.67 -16.01
CA ILE A 51 -5.90 17.43 -17.20
C ILE A 51 -5.79 16.63 -18.50
N GLU A 52 -4.94 15.61 -18.55
CA GLU A 52 -4.72 14.80 -19.76
C GLU A 52 -5.95 13.96 -20.12
N ALA A 53 -6.82 13.69 -19.13
CA ALA A 53 -8.08 13.00 -19.32
C ALA A 53 -9.04 13.79 -20.21
N PHE A 54 -8.96 15.13 -20.23
CA PHE A 54 -9.84 15.97 -21.03
C PHE A 54 -9.66 15.67 -22.53
N PRO A 55 -10.75 15.53 -23.32
CA PRO A 55 -12.16 15.86 -23.04
C PRO A 55 -12.99 14.77 -22.35
N PHE A 56 -12.34 13.77 -21.73
CA PHE A 56 -12.96 12.63 -21.07
C PHE A 56 -13.81 11.78 -22.02
N THR A 57 -13.44 11.72 -23.30
CA THR A 57 -14.07 10.80 -24.26
C THR A 57 -13.54 9.39 -24.06
N GLU A 58 -14.34 8.37 -24.38
CA GLU A 58 -13.88 6.98 -24.25
C GLU A 58 -12.59 6.74 -25.05
N GLU A 59 -12.50 7.26 -26.28
CA GLU A 59 -11.30 7.18 -27.10
C GLU A 59 -10.06 7.78 -26.40
N LYS A 60 -10.20 8.94 -25.74
CA LYS A 60 -9.09 9.56 -25.02
C LYS A 60 -8.69 8.74 -23.79
N LEU A 61 -9.66 8.20 -23.06
CA LEU A 61 -9.39 7.36 -21.89
C LEU A 61 -8.75 6.03 -22.30
N GLU A 62 -9.20 5.40 -23.39
CA GLU A 62 -8.56 4.23 -23.97
C GLU A 62 -7.13 4.51 -24.40
N GLU A 63 -6.86 5.70 -24.94
CA GLU A 63 -5.50 6.15 -25.27
C GLU A 63 -4.60 6.20 -24.05
N LEU A 64 -5.00 6.91 -23.01
CA LEU A 64 -4.23 7.04 -21.77
C LEU A 64 -4.00 5.69 -21.10
N ARG A 65 -5.03 4.84 -21.04
CA ARG A 65 -4.94 3.47 -20.51
C ARG A 65 -3.95 2.63 -21.33
N ARG A 66 -3.87 2.83 -22.64
CA ARG A 66 -2.91 2.12 -23.51
C ARG A 66 -1.48 2.58 -23.27
N GLU A 67 -1.26 3.88 -23.17
CA GLU A 67 0.05 4.43 -22.83
C GLU A 67 0.53 3.93 -21.46
N GLU A 68 -0.37 3.89 -20.48
CA GLU A 68 -0.09 3.36 -19.16
C GLU A 68 0.28 1.86 -19.20
N ARG A 69 -0.45 1.05 -19.98
CA ARG A 69 -0.09 -0.36 -20.21
C ARG A 69 1.29 -0.50 -20.83
N ILE A 70 1.60 0.26 -21.89
CA ILE A 70 2.92 0.24 -22.53
C ILE A 70 4.02 0.62 -21.54
N LYS A 71 3.79 1.62 -20.68
CA LYS A 71 4.75 2.01 -19.62
C LYS A 71 4.95 0.90 -18.59
N HIS A 72 3.92 0.13 -18.24
CA HIS A 72 4.03 -1.01 -17.33
C HIS A 72 4.74 -2.20 -18.00
N GLU A 73 4.40 -2.51 -19.25
CA GLU A 73 5.04 -3.58 -20.02
C GLU A 73 6.52 -3.30 -20.30
N SER A 74 6.89 -2.03 -20.50
CA SER A 74 8.28 -1.60 -20.69
C SER A 74 8.99 -1.15 -19.40
N GLN A 75 8.38 -1.40 -18.23
CA GLN A 75 8.97 -1.04 -16.93
C GLN A 75 10.38 -1.64 -16.78
N THR A 76 11.31 -0.80 -16.35
CA THR A 76 12.66 -1.20 -15.91
C THR A 76 13.01 -0.39 -14.67
N LEU A 77 13.98 -0.87 -13.89
CA LEU A 77 14.44 -0.14 -12.71
C LEU A 77 14.98 1.25 -13.07
N THR A 78 15.75 1.35 -14.17
CA THR A 78 16.29 2.62 -14.67
C THR A 78 15.18 3.60 -15.06
N ASN A 79 14.12 3.14 -15.74
CA ASN A 79 12.99 4.00 -16.12
C ASN A 79 12.19 4.50 -14.90
N LEU A 80 12.16 3.71 -13.82
CA LEU A 80 11.49 4.09 -12.59
C LEU A 80 12.31 5.04 -11.71
N LEU A 81 13.63 4.88 -11.66
CA LEU A 81 14.48 5.57 -10.69
C LEU A 81 15.40 6.63 -11.29
N THR A 82 15.34 6.90 -12.59
CA THR A 82 16.13 7.97 -13.23
C THR A 82 15.25 9.01 -13.92
N ASN A 83 15.79 10.20 -14.10
CA ASN A 83 15.19 11.27 -14.91
C ASN A 83 16.31 11.98 -15.71
N PRO A 84 15.99 12.85 -16.70
CA PRO A 84 17.02 13.49 -17.53
C PRO A 84 18.10 14.28 -16.77
N GLY A 85 17.84 14.67 -15.51
CA GLY A 85 18.79 15.39 -14.66
C GLY A 85 19.44 14.55 -13.56
N ARG A 86 19.08 13.27 -13.39
CA ARG A 86 19.58 12.41 -12.31
C ARG A 86 19.49 10.91 -12.61
N ASP A 87 20.61 10.23 -12.42
CA ASP A 87 20.80 8.79 -12.57
C ASP A 87 21.32 8.08 -11.29
N TYR A 88 21.30 8.76 -10.15
CA TYR A 88 21.90 8.29 -8.89
C TYR A 88 20.94 8.39 -7.70
N LEU A 89 21.11 7.51 -6.72
CA LEU A 89 20.48 7.52 -5.40
C LEU A 89 21.44 8.08 -4.35
N LEU A 90 20.91 8.47 -3.19
CA LEU A 90 21.71 8.83 -2.02
C LEU A 90 21.94 7.59 -1.17
N ASP A 91 23.15 7.43 -0.64
CA ASP A 91 23.39 6.44 0.40
C ASP A 91 23.07 6.98 1.80
N GLN A 92 23.29 6.17 2.83
CA GLN A 92 22.99 6.50 4.23
C GLN A 92 23.71 7.78 4.71
N THR A 93 24.87 8.10 4.14
CA THR A 93 25.63 9.30 4.51
C THR A 93 25.09 10.57 3.86
N MET A 94 24.17 10.43 2.90
CA MET A 94 23.66 11.49 2.02
C MET A 94 24.74 12.22 1.19
N ALA A 95 26.01 11.85 1.34
CA ALA A 95 27.13 12.46 0.66
C ALA A 95 27.54 11.69 -0.60
N ARG A 96 27.37 10.36 -0.61
CA ARG A 96 27.75 9.53 -1.74
C ARG A 96 26.54 9.29 -2.65
N LYS A 97 26.79 9.48 -3.94
CA LYS A 97 25.86 9.20 -5.03
C LYS A 97 26.08 7.76 -5.51
N VAL A 98 25.03 6.95 -5.46
CA VAL A 98 25.03 5.55 -5.89
C VAL A 98 24.33 5.44 -7.24
N PRO A 99 25.00 5.02 -8.32
CA PRO A 99 24.35 4.89 -9.63
C PRO A 99 23.17 3.91 -9.58
N VAL A 100 22.04 4.26 -10.19
CA VAL A 100 20.86 3.39 -10.25
C VAL A 100 21.18 2.05 -10.90
N ASP A 101 22.06 2.04 -11.89
CA ASP A 101 22.49 0.81 -12.59
C ASP A 101 23.13 -0.23 -11.67
N SER A 102 23.68 0.19 -10.52
CA SER A 102 24.24 -0.74 -9.52
C SER A 102 23.18 -1.59 -8.79
N LEU A 103 21.89 -1.27 -8.96
CA LEU A 103 20.77 -2.04 -8.41
C LEU A 103 20.19 -3.04 -9.43
N ILE A 104 20.62 -3.00 -10.69
CA ILE A 104 20.13 -3.94 -11.71
C ILE A 104 20.50 -5.38 -11.31
N GLY A 105 19.55 -6.30 -11.43
CA GLY A 105 19.71 -7.69 -11.00
C GLY A 105 19.45 -7.94 -9.50
N LYS A 106 19.09 -6.90 -8.74
CA LYS A 106 18.73 -7.02 -7.33
C LYS A 106 17.22 -6.98 -7.14
N THR A 107 16.74 -7.58 -6.06
CA THR A 107 15.37 -7.31 -5.60
C THR A 107 15.35 -5.95 -4.91
N VAL A 108 14.48 -5.04 -5.35
CA VAL A 108 14.42 -3.66 -4.85
C VAL A 108 13.06 -3.36 -4.23
N GLY A 109 13.06 -2.88 -2.99
CA GLY A 109 11.86 -2.35 -2.34
C GLY A 109 11.77 -0.83 -2.49
N LEU A 110 10.73 -0.30 -3.12
CA LEU A 110 10.43 1.14 -3.06
C LEU A 110 9.57 1.44 -1.82
N TYR A 111 10.15 2.15 -0.86
CA TYR A 111 9.51 2.42 0.43
C TYR A 111 9.01 3.86 0.51
N PHE A 112 7.70 4.03 0.35
CA PHE A 112 7.02 5.32 0.51
C PHE A 112 6.67 5.55 1.96
N SER A 113 7.23 6.62 2.55
CA SER A 113 7.06 6.92 3.98
C SER A 113 7.35 8.38 4.28
N ALA A 114 6.99 8.84 5.48
CA ALA A 114 7.29 10.19 5.96
C ALA A 114 7.41 10.23 7.49
N GLN A 115 8.11 11.23 8.02
CA GLN A 115 8.31 11.42 9.46
C GLN A 115 7.00 11.76 10.19
N TRP A 116 6.16 12.59 9.57
CA TRP A 116 4.89 13.05 10.15
C TRP A 116 3.81 11.95 10.22
N CYS A 117 4.06 10.80 9.58
CA CYS A 117 3.10 9.71 9.46
C CYS A 117 3.21 8.73 10.65
N PHE A 118 2.19 8.72 11.52
CA PHE A 118 2.16 7.86 12.69
C PHE A 118 2.26 6.35 12.37
N PRO A 119 1.52 5.79 11.39
CA PRO A 119 1.68 4.39 11.00
C PRO A 119 3.10 4.06 10.48
N CYS A 120 3.76 5.05 9.87
CA CYS A 120 5.12 4.93 9.37
C CYS A 120 6.11 4.74 10.52
N ALA A 121 6.00 5.53 11.59
CA ALA A 121 6.83 5.42 12.77
C ALA A 121 6.78 4.03 13.43
N LYS A 122 5.65 3.31 13.35
CA LYS A 122 5.54 1.92 13.80
C LYS A 122 6.18 0.91 12.84
N PHE A 123 6.05 1.12 11.52
CA PHE A 123 6.51 0.16 10.52
C PHE A 123 8.01 0.23 10.23
N THR A 124 8.62 1.42 10.22
CA THR A 124 10.05 1.59 9.85
C THR A 124 11.00 0.74 10.71
N PRO A 125 10.90 0.72 12.05
CA PRO A 125 11.81 -0.10 12.87
C PRO A 125 11.70 -1.60 12.56
N LYS A 126 10.49 -2.07 12.25
CA LYS A 126 10.24 -3.47 11.84
C LYS A 126 10.89 -3.77 10.49
N LEU A 127 10.72 -2.87 9.52
CA LEU A 127 11.34 -3.00 8.20
C LEU A 127 12.88 -2.99 8.29
N ILE A 128 13.47 -2.12 9.13
CA ILE A 128 14.92 -2.09 9.39
C ILE A 128 15.40 -3.44 9.93
N SER A 129 14.71 -3.99 10.93
CA SER A 129 15.05 -5.29 11.52
C SER A 129 15.06 -6.40 10.46
N ILE A 130 14.01 -6.46 9.64
CA ILE A 130 13.86 -7.48 8.60
C ILE A 130 14.89 -7.30 7.48
N TYR A 131 15.16 -6.06 7.06
CA TYR A 131 16.21 -5.75 6.11
C TYR A 131 17.56 -6.30 6.57
N HIS A 132 17.97 -6.04 7.81
CA HIS A 132 19.22 -6.59 8.37
C HIS A 132 19.25 -8.12 8.42
N LYS A 133 18.11 -8.77 8.72
CA LYS A 133 18.03 -10.24 8.70
C LYS A 133 18.21 -10.80 7.28
N ILE A 134 17.57 -10.17 6.29
CA ILE A 134 17.71 -10.57 4.87
C ILE A 134 19.16 -10.37 4.40
N LYS A 135 19.76 -9.19 4.63
CA LYS A 135 21.17 -8.91 4.25
C LYS A 135 22.13 -9.93 4.85
N ARG A 136 21.99 -10.24 6.15
CA ARG A 136 22.81 -11.26 6.83
C ARG A 136 22.63 -12.66 6.25
N SER A 137 21.40 -13.03 5.86
CA SER A 137 21.15 -14.32 5.21
C SER A 137 21.80 -14.42 3.82
N LEU A 138 22.06 -13.29 3.16
CA LEU A 138 22.65 -13.24 1.83
C LEU A 138 24.19 -13.24 1.86
N GLU A 139 24.82 -12.65 2.89
CA GLU A 139 26.28 -12.64 3.06
C GLU A 139 26.94 -14.03 3.00
N GLY A 140 26.21 -15.10 3.37
CA GLY A 140 26.69 -16.49 3.30
C GLY A 140 26.35 -17.23 2.00
N LYS A 141 25.52 -16.66 1.13
CA LYS A 141 25.06 -17.26 -0.12
C LYS A 141 25.73 -16.51 -1.27
N GLY A 142 26.92 -16.95 -1.70
CA GLY A 142 27.70 -16.31 -2.78
C GLY A 142 27.06 -16.33 -4.19
N GLY A 143 25.73 -16.43 -4.30
CA GLY A 143 24.98 -16.21 -5.54
C GLY A 143 24.59 -14.75 -5.64
N GLY A 144 24.54 -14.18 -6.84
CA GLY A 144 24.25 -12.76 -7.10
C GLY A 144 22.86 -12.26 -6.69
N GLU A 145 22.20 -12.90 -5.73
CA GLU A 145 20.99 -12.44 -5.08
C GLU A 145 21.33 -11.33 -4.08
N ASP A 146 20.70 -10.18 -4.23
CA ASP A 146 20.83 -9.08 -3.29
C ASP A 146 19.48 -8.39 -3.08
N PHE A 147 19.31 -7.79 -1.91
CA PHE A 147 18.13 -7.01 -1.55
C PHE A 147 18.55 -5.60 -1.19
N GLU A 148 17.86 -4.62 -1.78
CA GLU A 148 18.03 -3.23 -1.44
C GLU A 148 16.68 -2.51 -1.29
N ILE A 149 16.63 -1.47 -0.46
CA ILE A 149 15.46 -0.60 -0.33
C ILE A 149 15.82 0.81 -0.84
N VAL A 150 14.89 1.45 -1.53
CA VAL A 150 14.97 2.85 -1.92
C VAL A 150 13.86 3.60 -1.22
N PHE A 151 14.24 4.48 -0.30
CA PHE A 151 13.34 5.38 0.39
C PHE A 151 12.82 6.45 -0.58
N VAL A 152 11.50 6.55 -0.64
CA VAL A 152 10.75 7.53 -1.41
C VAL A 152 10.00 8.40 -0.40
N SER A 153 10.57 9.57 -0.10
CA SER A 153 10.03 10.42 0.96
C SER A 153 8.75 11.16 0.52
N ASN A 154 7.77 11.17 1.44
CA ASN A 154 6.59 12.00 1.40
C ASN A 154 6.68 13.20 2.38
N ASP A 155 7.87 13.49 2.90
CA ASP A 155 8.13 14.67 3.74
C ASP A 155 8.05 15.95 2.91
N CYS A 156 7.59 17.04 3.53
CA CYS A 156 7.38 18.31 2.85
C CYS A 156 8.57 19.27 2.94
N ASP A 157 9.60 18.91 3.71
CA ASP A 157 10.78 19.73 3.95
C ASP A 157 12.05 18.88 4.13
N GLN A 158 13.20 19.50 3.89
CA GLN A 158 14.51 18.83 3.94
C GLN A 158 14.88 18.36 5.35
N SER A 159 14.50 19.10 6.40
CA SER A 159 14.88 18.75 7.77
C SER A 159 14.18 17.48 8.24
N SER A 160 12.90 17.33 7.92
CA SER A 160 12.13 16.11 8.19
C SER A 160 12.68 14.92 7.40
N PHE A 161 13.02 15.13 6.12
CA PHE A 161 13.70 14.11 5.31
C PHE A 161 15.01 13.65 5.95
N ASP A 162 15.91 14.59 6.29
CA ASP A 162 17.25 14.28 6.80
C ASP A 162 17.18 13.52 8.13
N SER A 163 16.35 14.00 9.06
CA SER A 163 16.18 13.40 10.38
C SER A 163 15.61 11.99 10.29
N TYR A 164 14.63 11.75 9.43
CA TYR A 164 13.96 10.46 9.33
C TYR A 164 14.78 9.45 8.53
N TYR A 165 15.32 9.86 7.36
CA TYR A 165 16.17 9.01 6.54
C TYR A 165 17.47 8.63 7.26
N GLY A 166 18.00 9.50 8.12
CA GLY A 166 19.19 9.20 8.95
C GLY A 166 19.02 8.00 9.89
N THR A 167 17.79 7.49 10.08
CA THR A 167 17.53 6.26 10.85
C THR A 167 17.56 4.98 10.00
N MET A 168 17.59 5.11 8.67
CA MET A 168 17.36 4.00 7.73
C MET A 168 18.67 3.48 7.13
N PRO A 169 18.85 2.15 7.01
CA PRO A 169 20.10 1.54 6.55
C PRO A 169 20.15 1.31 5.02
N TRP A 170 19.32 1.98 4.24
CA TRP A 170 19.19 1.72 2.80
C TRP A 170 19.37 3.01 1.99
N LEU A 171 19.06 2.99 0.69
CA LEU A 171 19.25 4.14 -0.22
C LEU A 171 18.03 5.06 -0.23
N ALA A 172 18.17 6.28 -0.75
CA ALA A 172 17.05 7.20 -0.92
C ALA A 172 17.06 7.93 -2.28
N LEU A 173 15.86 8.28 -2.74
CA LEU A 173 15.71 9.36 -3.72
C LEU A 173 16.00 10.71 -3.02
N PRO A 174 16.69 11.65 -3.68
CA PRO A 174 16.85 12.99 -3.15
C PRO A 174 15.51 13.66 -2.85
N SER A 175 15.43 14.39 -1.73
CA SER A 175 14.23 15.15 -1.37
C SER A 175 13.85 16.12 -2.49
N GLY A 176 12.55 16.20 -2.79
CA GLY A 176 12.01 17.07 -3.83
C GLY A 176 12.21 16.59 -5.27
N ASP A 177 12.79 15.42 -5.51
CA ASP A 177 12.93 14.87 -6.87
C ASP A 177 11.55 14.73 -7.54
N PRO A 178 11.35 15.23 -8.78
CA PRO A 178 10.07 15.16 -9.47
C PRO A 178 9.57 13.72 -9.67
N ILE A 179 10.47 12.74 -9.72
CA ILE A 179 10.13 11.33 -9.90
C ILE A 179 9.32 10.78 -8.72
N ILE A 180 9.45 11.35 -7.52
CA ILE A 180 8.70 10.92 -6.33
C ILE A 180 7.19 10.97 -6.59
N ARG A 181 6.72 12.09 -7.15
CA ARG A 181 5.30 12.28 -7.53
C ARG A 181 4.90 11.35 -8.68
N THR A 182 5.78 11.19 -9.66
CA THR A 182 5.54 10.28 -10.79
C THR A 182 5.41 8.83 -10.32
N LEU A 183 6.26 8.38 -9.40
CA LEU A 183 6.24 7.03 -8.84
C LEU A 183 5.01 6.79 -7.99
N ALA A 184 4.65 7.74 -7.10
CA ALA A 184 3.44 7.64 -6.31
C ALA A 184 2.19 7.49 -7.19
N LYS A 185 2.12 8.24 -8.30
CA LYS A 185 1.05 8.12 -9.30
C LYS A 185 1.12 6.80 -10.09
N TYR A 186 2.30 6.43 -10.59
CA TYR A 186 2.51 5.20 -11.38
C TYR A 186 2.09 3.95 -10.60
N PHE A 187 2.41 3.93 -9.31
CA PHE A 187 2.07 2.82 -8.45
C PHE A 187 0.70 2.95 -7.78
N ASP A 188 -0.01 4.06 -7.98
CA ASP A 188 -1.29 4.33 -7.35
C ASP A 188 -1.20 4.26 -5.81
N VAL A 189 -0.23 4.97 -5.24
CA VAL A 189 0.05 5.00 -3.80
C VAL A 189 -1.00 5.86 -3.10
N GLN A 190 -2.04 5.21 -2.59
CA GLN A 190 -3.17 5.84 -1.89
C GLN A 190 -2.86 6.21 -0.43
N GLY A 191 -1.81 5.64 0.17
CA GLY A 191 -1.46 5.89 1.56
C GLY A 191 -0.09 5.36 1.94
N ILE A 192 0.46 5.89 3.04
CA ILE A 192 1.76 5.50 3.59
C ILE A 192 1.62 4.92 5.00
N PRO A 193 2.51 4.00 5.43
CA PRO A 193 3.62 3.46 4.66
C PRO A 193 3.17 2.49 3.56
N CYS A 194 3.83 2.54 2.41
CA CYS A 194 3.66 1.62 1.28
C CYS A 194 5.04 1.07 0.88
N LEU A 195 5.11 -0.23 0.60
CA LEU A 195 6.34 -0.89 0.16
C LEU A 195 6.03 -1.68 -1.10
N ILE A 196 6.70 -1.34 -2.19
CA ILE A 196 6.52 -1.95 -3.50
C ILE A 196 7.76 -2.80 -3.79
N ILE A 197 7.55 -4.04 -4.19
CA ILE A 197 8.65 -4.96 -4.47
C ILE A 197 8.84 -5.07 -5.98
N ILE A 198 10.07 -4.84 -6.41
CA ILE A 198 10.55 -4.96 -7.79
C ILE A 198 11.56 -6.11 -7.83
N ASP A 199 11.41 -6.99 -8.81
CA ASP A 199 12.30 -8.13 -9.04
C ASP A 199 13.63 -7.72 -9.70
N PRO A 200 14.60 -8.65 -9.79
CA PRO A 200 15.87 -8.43 -10.51
C PRO A 200 15.76 -7.94 -11.95
N ASP A 201 14.67 -8.25 -12.65
CA ASP A 201 14.41 -7.85 -14.04
C ASP A 201 13.82 -6.43 -14.14
N GLY A 202 13.57 -5.78 -12.99
CA GLY A 202 13.01 -4.44 -12.90
C GLY A 202 11.50 -4.42 -13.06
N LYS A 203 10.81 -5.56 -12.91
CA LYS A 203 9.35 -5.69 -12.95
C LYS A 203 8.74 -5.68 -11.56
N THR A 204 7.53 -5.15 -11.46
CA THR A 204 6.81 -5.07 -10.19
C THR A 204 6.26 -6.44 -9.83
N VAL A 205 6.70 -7.00 -8.71
CA VAL A 205 6.14 -8.25 -8.16
C VAL A 205 4.86 -7.95 -7.39
N THR A 206 4.91 -6.95 -6.49
CA THR A 206 3.74 -6.62 -5.67
C THR A 206 3.78 -5.19 -5.17
N LYS A 207 2.60 -4.57 -5.05
CA LYS A 207 2.40 -3.29 -4.37
C LYS A 207 2.08 -3.46 -2.87
N GLN A 208 1.92 -4.70 -2.41
CA GLN A 208 1.51 -5.06 -1.04
C GLN A 208 2.69 -5.53 -0.18
N GLY A 209 3.91 -5.07 -0.47
CA GLY A 209 5.12 -5.48 0.24
C GLY A 209 5.05 -5.23 1.75
N ARG A 210 4.36 -4.16 2.19
CA ARG A 210 4.12 -3.89 3.62
C ARG A 210 3.36 -5.05 4.29
N ASN A 211 2.35 -5.60 3.60
CA ASN A 211 1.53 -6.68 4.12
C ASN A 211 2.37 -7.95 4.23
N LEU A 212 3.17 -8.26 3.19
CA LEU A 212 4.08 -9.40 3.19
C LEU A 212 5.10 -9.34 4.33
N ILE A 213 5.69 -8.16 4.57
CA ILE A 213 6.62 -7.93 5.69
C ILE A 213 5.92 -8.13 7.04
N ASN A 214 4.67 -7.69 7.18
CA ASN A 214 3.92 -7.86 8.43
C ASN A 214 3.52 -9.32 8.69
N LEU A 215 3.13 -10.05 7.64
CA LEU A 215 2.67 -11.43 7.72
C LEU A 215 3.83 -12.42 7.83
N TYR A 216 4.78 -12.34 6.90
CA TYR A 216 5.81 -13.37 6.70
C TYR A 216 7.21 -12.93 7.14
N GLN A 217 7.40 -11.65 7.49
CA GLN A 217 8.68 -11.10 7.93
C GLN A 217 9.81 -11.38 6.91
N GLU A 218 11.00 -11.79 7.34
CA GLU A 218 12.11 -12.18 6.46
C GLU A 218 11.79 -13.37 5.54
N ASN A 219 10.80 -14.22 5.90
CA ASN A 219 10.44 -15.39 5.09
C ASN A 219 9.75 -15.00 3.78
N ALA A 220 9.29 -13.75 3.65
CA ALA A 220 8.74 -13.23 2.41
C ALA A 220 9.81 -13.17 1.30
N TYR A 221 11.09 -12.99 1.65
CA TYR A 221 12.19 -12.97 0.70
C TYR A 221 12.36 -14.35 0.03
N PRO A 222 12.63 -14.45 -1.29
CA PRO A 222 12.97 -13.39 -2.25
C PRO A 222 11.78 -12.66 -2.90
N PHE A 223 10.58 -12.74 -2.32
CA PHE A 223 9.37 -12.12 -2.84
C PHE A 223 9.00 -12.55 -4.26
N THR A 224 9.45 -13.72 -4.72
CA THR A 224 9.06 -14.26 -6.02
C THR A 224 7.63 -14.78 -5.97
N CYS A 225 6.90 -14.74 -7.09
CA CYS A 225 5.53 -15.26 -7.16
C CYS A 225 5.43 -16.69 -6.59
N ALA A 226 6.36 -17.57 -6.94
CA ALA A 226 6.41 -18.95 -6.44
C ALA A 226 6.60 -19.02 -4.91
N LYS A 227 7.41 -18.14 -4.31
CA LYS A 227 7.60 -18.10 -2.86
C LYS A 227 6.34 -17.59 -2.16
N LEU A 228 5.69 -16.56 -2.72
CA LEU A 228 4.47 -15.99 -2.17
C LEU A 228 3.30 -16.99 -2.23
N GLU A 229 3.11 -17.67 -3.37
CA GLU A 229 2.11 -18.73 -3.50
C GLU A 229 2.32 -19.87 -2.49
N LEU A 230 3.57 -20.20 -2.18
CA LEU A 230 3.89 -21.22 -1.17
C LEU A 230 3.50 -20.75 0.24
N LEU A 231 3.83 -19.51 0.60
CA LEU A 231 3.49 -18.94 1.90
C LEU A 231 1.97 -18.79 2.09
N GLU A 232 1.25 -18.40 1.03
CA GLU A 232 -0.21 -18.33 1.04
C GLU A 232 -0.84 -19.71 1.26
N LYS A 233 -0.33 -20.75 0.58
CA LYS A 233 -0.77 -22.14 0.79
C LYS A 233 -0.50 -22.62 2.22
N GLU A 234 0.67 -22.34 2.77
CA GLU A 234 1.01 -22.69 4.16
C GLU A 234 0.06 -22.03 5.15
N MET A 235 -0.22 -20.74 4.95
CA MET A 235 -1.17 -19.98 5.77
C MET A 235 -2.60 -20.52 5.68
N GLU A 236 -3.05 -20.92 4.49
CA GLU A 236 -4.35 -21.56 4.28
C GLU A 236 -4.45 -22.90 5.01
N GLU A 237 -3.42 -23.74 4.92
CA GLU A 237 -3.38 -25.01 5.65
C GLU A 237 -3.31 -24.82 7.17
N GLU A 238 -2.64 -23.76 7.64
CA GLU A 238 -2.67 -23.34 9.05
C GLU A 238 -4.06 -22.90 9.49
N ALA A 239 -4.73 -22.07 8.70
CA ALA A 239 -6.07 -21.58 9.00
C ALA A 239 -7.09 -22.72 9.15
N LYS A 240 -6.98 -23.79 8.35
CA LYS A 240 -7.82 -25.00 8.49
C LYS A 240 -7.69 -25.70 9.86
N ARG A 241 -6.58 -25.48 10.58
CA ARG A 241 -6.35 -26.04 11.92
C ARG A 241 -6.86 -25.15 13.04
N LEU A 242 -7.25 -23.92 12.74
CA LEU A 242 -7.76 -22.97 13.71
C LEU A 242 -9.25 -23.19 14.00
N PRO A 243 -9.72 -22.90 15.23
CA PRO A 243 -11.15 -22.88 15.54
C PRO A 243 -11.92 -21.92 14.63
N ARG A 244 -13.13 -22.30 14.21
CA ARG A 244 -13.99 -21.44 13.38
C ARG A 244 -14.46 -20.18 14.11
N SER A 245 -14.61 -20.26 15.42
CA SER A 245 -15.02 -19.13 16.26
C SER A 245 -14.42 -19.25 17.66
N ASN A 246 -14.21 -18.11 18.32
CA ASN A 246 -13.67 -18.06 19.68
C ASN A 246 -13.92 -16.69 20.34
N TYR A 247 -13.80 -16.59 21.66
CA TYR A 247 -13.95 -15.35 22.43
C TYR A 247 -12.58 -14.76 22.76
N HIS A 248 -12.44 -13.43 22.65
CA HIS A 248 -11.17 -12.74 22.85
C HIS A 248 -11.15 -11.98 24.18
N ALA A 249 -10.03 -12.01 24.91
CA ALA A 249 -9.91 -11.34 26.20
C ALA A 249 -10.16 -9.81 26.18
N GLY A 250 -9.97 -9.17 25.03
CA GLY A 250 -10.19 -7.74 24.81
C GLY A 250 -11.53 -7.41 24.16
N HIS A 251 -12.41 -8.39 23.92
CA HIS A 251 -13.68 -8.17 23.23
C HIS A 251 -14.81 -9.09 23.71
N ARG A 252 -16.03 -8.53 23.84
CA ARG A 252 -17.18 -9.24 24.42
C ARG A 252 -17.81 -10.28 23.50
N HIS A 253 -17.87 -9.98 22.21
CA HIS A 253 -18.56 -10.82 21.25
C HIS A 253 -17.67 -11.97 20.78
N GLU A 254 -18.30 -13.07 20.38
CA GLU A 254 -17.62 -14.15 19.68
C GLU A 254 -17.05 -13.63 18.35
N LEU A 255 -15.79 -13.97 18.10
CA LEU A 255 -15.11 -13.66 16.84
C LEU A 255 -15.17 -14.89 15.94
N THR A 256 -15.45 -14.68 14.67
CA THR A 256 -15.46 -15.71 13.63
C THR A 256 -14.17 -15.61 12.82
N LEU A 257 -13.55 -16.75 12.51
CA LEU A 257 -12.42 -16.81 11.61
C LEU A 257 -12.90 -16.53 10.18
N VAL A 258 -12.41 -15.44 9.60
CA VAL A 258 -12.73 -14.96 8.25
C VAL A 258 -11.48 -14.92 7.38
N SER A 259 -11.67 -15.12 6.08
CA SER A 259 -10.66 -14.98 5.04
C SER A 259 -10.92 -13.74 4.19
N GLU A 260 -9.99 -13.39 3.31
CA GLU A 260 -10.08 -12.21 2.44
C GLU A 260 -11.41 -12.08 1.68
N GLY A 261 -12.06 -13.19 1.33
CA GLY A 261 -13.34 -13.18 0.60
C GLY A 261 -14.59 -12.93 1.46
N ASN A 262 -14.52 -12.99 2.79
CA ASN A 262 -15.70 -12.89 3.66
C ASN A 262 -15.50 -12.04 4.93
N GLY A 263 -14.40 -11.27 5.02
CA GLY A 263 -14.15 -10.35 6.14
C GLY A 263 -12.67 -10.11 6.47
N GLY A 264 -11.73 -10.90 5.94
CA GLY A 264 -10.30 -10.90 6.26
C GLY A 264 -9.40 -10.14 5.27
N GLY A 265 -9.87 -9.05 4.66
CA GLY A 265 -9.05 -8.21 3.77
C GLY A 265 -7.92 -7.47 4.51
N PRO A 266 -7.43 -6.33 4.02
CA PRO A 266 -6.54 -5.47 4.81
C PRO A 266 -7.27 -4.91 6.06
N PHE A 267 -6.75 -5.15 7.26
CA PHE A 267 -7.31 -4.65 8.52
C PHE A 267 -6.23 -4.13 9.47
N ILE A 268 -6.65 -3.38 10.51
CA ILE A 268 -5.79 -3.02 11.63
C ILE A 268 -6.23 -3.85 12.83
N CYS A 269 -5.33 -4.69 13.34
CA CYS A 269 -5.61 -5.57 14.47
C CYS A 269 -5.88 -4.75 15.73
N CYS A 270 -7.06 -4.92 16.34
CA CYS A 270 -7.48 -4.22 17.54
C CYS A 270 -6.69 -4.63 18.81
N ASP A 271 -5.83 -5.65 18.73
CA ASP A 271 -5.03 -6.14 19.86
C ASP A 271 -3.63 -5.54 19.88
N CYS A 272 -2.99 -5.41 18.72
CA CYS A 272 -1.59 -5.00 18.59
C CYS A 272 -1.39 -3.73 17.74
N ASP A 273 -2.46 -3.17 17.18
CA ASP A 273 -2.46 -2.03 16.24
C ASP A 273 -1.56 -2.23 15.01
N GLU A 274 -1.20 -3.47 14.67
CA GLU A 274 -0.47 -3.77 13.44
C GLU A 274 -1.44 -4.13 12.32
N GLN A 275 -1.04 -3.80 11.09
CA GLN A 275 -1.81 -4.18 9.90
C GLN A 275 -1.80 -5.71 9.72
N GLY A 276 -2.98 -6.28 9.48
CA GLY A 276 -3.18 -7.66 9.04
C GLY A 276 -3.75 -7.72 7.61
N SER A 277 -3.70 -8.92 7.02
CA SER A 277 -4.32 -9.23 5.73
C SER A 277 -4.52 -10.74 5.63
N GLY A 278 -5.52 -11.19 4.85
CA GLY A 278 -5.77 -12.60 4.57
C GLY A 278 -6.71 -13.24 5.59
N TRP A 279 -6.18 -13.76 6.70
CA TRP A 279 -6.96 -14.42 7.74
C TRP A 279 -7.07 -13.55 8.99
N ALA A 280 -8.28 -13.45 9.55
CA ALA A 280 -8.58 -12.66 10.74
C ALA A 280 -9.65 -13.32 11.61
N TYR A 281 -9.66 -13.04 12.91
CA TYR A 281 -10.85 -13.25 13.74
C TYR A 281 -11.64 -11.95 13.81
N GLN A 282 -12.86 -11.95 13.28
CA GLN A 282 -13.72 -10.78 13.16
C GLN A 282 -15.03 -10.96 13.94
N CYS A 283 -15.43 -9.94 14.68
CA CYS A 283 -16.80 -9.80 15.17
C CYS A 283 -17.67 -9.24 14.05
N LEU A 284 -18.54 -10.06 13.47
CA LEU A 284 -19.44 -9.65 12.38
C LEU A 284 -20.45 -8.57 12.79
N GLY A 285 -20.70 -8.40 14.09
CA GLY A 285 -21.65 -7.40 14.60
C GLY A 285 -21.07 -6.00 14.77
N CYS A 286 -19.77 -5.87 15.08
CA CYS A 286 -19.16 -4.58 15.40
C CYS A 286 -17.83 -4.29 14.69
N GLY A 287 -17.33 -5.21 13.86
CA GLY A 287 -16.07 -5.03 13.11
C GLY A 287 -14.80 -5.10 13.96
N TYR A 288 -14.85 -5.69 15.17
CA TYR A 288 -13.64 -5.94 15.96
C TYR A 288 -12.82 -7.04 15.30
N GLU A 289 -11.57 -6.77 14.94
CA GLU A 289 -10.74 -7.66 14.15
C GLU A 289 -9.36 -7.86 14.78
N VAL A 290 -8.90 -9.09 14.86
CA VAL A 290 -7.56 -9.42 15.35
C VAL A 290 -6.87 -10.44 14.46
N HIS A 291 -5.53 -10.39 14.43
CA HIS A 291 -4.75 -11.44 13.77
C HIS A 291 -5.03 -12.81 14.42
N PRO A 292 -4.92 -13.92 13.67
CA PRO A 292 -4.96 -15.26 14.26
C PRO A 292 -3.97 -15.45 15.41
N ARG A 293 -2.75 -14.90 15.28
CA ARG A 293 -1.72 -14.91 16.33
C ARG A 293 -2.03 -14.02 17.55
N CYS A 294 -2.92 -13.04 17.39
CA CYS A 294 -3.38 -12.14 18.45
C CYS A 294 -4.63 -12.66 19.16
N MET A 295 -5.08 -13.87 18.81
CA MET A 295 -6.22 -14.50 19.44
C MET A 295 -5.90 -14.92 20.88
N ARG A 296 -6.41 -14.16 21.85
CA ARG A 296 -6.29 -14.46 23.29
C ARG A 296 -7.58 -15.12 23.78
N ALA A 297 -7.70 -16.42 23.50
CA ALA A 297 -8.90 -17.20 23.76
C ALA A 297 -9.28 -17.22 25.25
N VAL A 298 -10.54 -16.89 25.57
CA VAL A 298 -11.12 -16.92 26.91
C VAL A 298 -12.48 -17.61 26.90
N ASP A 299 -13.01 -17.96 28.07
CA ASP A 299 -14.38 -18.43 28.16
C ASP A 299 -15.41 -17.28 27.95
N PRO A 300 -16.67 -17.60 27.61
CA PRO A 300 -17.69 -16.59 27.37
C PRO A 300 -17.98 -15.71 28.59
N ALA A 301 -17.84 -16.26 29.80
CA ALA A 301 -18.09 -15.53 31.05
C ALA A 301 -17.05 -14.43 31.28
N THR A 302 -15.79 -14.73 30.97
CA THR A 302 -14.67 -13.80 31.05
C THR A 302 -14.79 -12.72 29.98
N ALA A 303 -15.14 -13.08 28.74
CA ALA A 303 -15.37 -12.11 27.67
C ALA A 303 -16.50 -11.13 27.99
N ALA A 304 -17.60 -11.60 28.58
CA ALA A 304 -18.73 -10.75 28.98
C ALA A 304 -18.37 -9.68 30.03
N SER A 305 -17.28 -9.89 30.79
CA SER A 305 -16.85 -9.00 31.88
C SER A 305 -16.02 -7.79 31.41
N VAL A 306 -15.53 -7.78 30.17
CA VAL A 306 -14.71 -6.69 29.60
C VAL A 306 -15.52 -5.39 29.59
N GLN A 307 -15.16 -4.33 30.32
CA GLN A 307 -15.89 -3.04 30.30
C GLN A 307 -15.42 -2.13 29.15
N HIS A 308 -16.33 -1.33 28.57
CA HIS A 308 -15.97 -0.35 27.54
C HIS A 308 -14.99 0.68 28.11
N THR A 309 -13.85 0.86 27.46
CA THR A 309 -13.05 2.09 27.51
C THR A 309 -13.27 2.89 26.24
#